data_AF-A0A1U7NQG5-F1
#
_entry.id   AF-A0A1U7NQG5-F1
#
_cell.length_a   1.000
_cell.length_b   1.000
_cell.length_c   1.000
_cell.angle_alpha   90.00
_cell.angle_beta   90.00
_cell.angle_gamma   90.00
#
_symmetry.space_group_name_H-M   'P 1'
#
loop_
_entity.id
_entity.type
_entity.pdbx_description
1 polymer ?
#
loop_
_entity_poly.entity_id
_entity_poly.type
_entity_poly.pdbx_seq_one_letter_code
_entity_poly.pdbx_strand_id
1 'polypeptide(L)'
;MHHEKDILEKHILEKNDVFADICRLVVPGMEHARAEEFESETTPDFFVNSDSISEVERDIVKRWIKENKLIYIVGIENQTQKDATLSLRIMNCNSVMYQRFLSRKQKPVPVITFVLYFGIEKAWDQARSIHEILDIPKELKRFIPDFRAEVIDLGALSNEMIDSLKSDLKEIARFIKTVRNGENQFNTSKKLDHFALVGHLLSILTSKKSRWKLGNHYKKEVKKKWNTLSIY
;
A
#
# COMPACT_ATOMS: atom_id res chain seq x y z
N MET A 1 -17.94 6.11 -2.35
CA MET A 1 -16.82 7.07 -2.51
C MET A 1 -15.57 6.65 -1.74
N HIS A 2 -15.62 6.36 -0.42
CA HIS A 2 -14.45 5.80 0.29
C HIS A 2 -14.07 4.41 -0.25
N HIS A 3 -15.05 3.51 -0.33
CA HIS A 3 -14.88 2.14 -0.84
C HIS A 3 -14.30 2.06 -2.26
N GLU A 4 -14.77 2.88 -3.20
CA GLU A 4 -14.27 2.90 -4.59
C GLU A 4 -12.79 3.29 -4.68
N LYS A 5 -12.36 4.26 -3.87
CA LYS A 5 -10.97 4.70 -3.82
C LYS A 5 -10.08 3.66 -3.14
N ASP A 6 -10.56 3.00 -2.08
CA ASP A 6 -9.83 1.89 -1.44
C ASP A 6 -9.66 0.71 -2.42
N ILE A 7 -10.68 0.40 -3.22
CA ILE A 7 -10.60 -0.61 -4.30
C ILE A 7 -9.56 -0.23 -5.37
N LEU A 8 -9.51 1.04 -5.78
CA LEU A 8 -8.53 1.48 -6.77
C LEU A 8 -7.09 1.44 -6.23
N GLU A 9 -6.88 1.85 -4.97
CA GLU A 9 -5.60 1.75 -4.29
C GLU A 9 -5.13 0.29 -4.27
N LYS A 10 -6.01 -0.65 -3.92
CA LYS A 10 -5.73 -2.09 -3.97
C LYS A 10 -5.35 -2.57 -5.37
N HIS A 11 -6.16 -2.27 -6.40
CA HIS A 11 -5.87 -2.68 -7.78
C HIS A 11 -4.56 -2.09 -8.35
N ILE A 12 -4.14 -0.90 -7.88
CA ILE A 12 -2.84 -0.32 -8.22
C ILE A 12 -1.71 -1.13 -7.59
N LEU A 13 -1.85 -1.53 -6.32
CA LEU A 13 -0.87 -2.35 -5.60
C LEU A 13 -0.81 -3.80 -6.10
N GLU A 14 -1.88 -4.30 -6.72
CA GLU A 14 -1.84 -5.59 -7.43
C GLU A 14 -0.89 -5.59 -8.63
N LYS A 15 -0.55 -4.43 -9.20
CA LYS A 15 0.39 -4.38 -10.32
C LYS A 15 1.80 -4.68 -9.85
N ASN A 16 2.44 -5.70 -10.43
CA ASN A 16 3.73 -6.19 -9.96
C ASN A 16 4.86 -5.16 -10.11
N ASP A 17 4.83 -4.34 -11.14
CA ASP A 17 5.78 -3.24 -11.33
C ASP A 17 5.65 -2.19 -10.22
N VAL A 18 4.42 -1.80 -9.85
CA VAL A 18 4.12 -0.89 -8.74
C VAL A 18 4.56 -1.50 -7.41
N PHE A 19 4.18 -2.75 -7.15
CA PHE A 19 4.53 -3.48 -5.92
C PHE A 19 6.06 -3.60 -5.76
N ALA A 20 6.76 -3.98 -6.82
CA ALA A 20 8.21 -4.09 -6.84
C ALA A 20 8.88 -2.73 -6.62
N ASP A 21 8.33 -1.64 -7.16
CA ASP A 21 8.85 -0.29 -6.97
C ASP A 21 8.79 0.17 -5.51
N ILE A 22 7.70 -0.17 -4.81
CA ILE A 22 7.58 0.07 -3.36
C ILE A 22 8.61 -0.74 -2.60
N CYS A 23 8.71 -2.04 -2.89
CA CYS A 23 9.67 -2.92 -2.21
C CYS A 23 11.12 -2.43 -2.39
N ARG A 24 11.49 -2.02 -3.61
CA ARG A 24 12.81 -1.44 -3.91
C ARG A 24 13.11 -0.17 -3.11
N LEU A 25 12.08 0.60 -2.79
CA LEU A 25 12.21 1.84 -2.03
C LEU A 25 12.38 1.59 -0.53
N VAL A 26 11.71 0.56 0.03
CA VAL A 26 11.49 0.49 1.49
C VAL A 26 12.02 -0.77 2.16
N VAL A 27 12.34 -1.83 1.41
CA VAL A 27 12.80 -3.09 1.99
C VAL A 27 14.29 -3.30 1.70
N PRO A 28 15.16 -3.25 2.72
CA PRO A 28 16.59 -3.53 2.56
C PRO A 28 16.84 -4.92 1.95
N GLY A 29 17.75 -5.00 0.99
CA GLY A 29 18.06 -6.22 0.25
C GLY A 29 17.12 -6.52 -0.93
N MET A 30 16.14 -5.65 -1.19
CA MET A 30 15.21 -5.75 -2.33
C MET A 30 15.40 -4.63 -3.36
N GLU A 31 16.50 -3.89 -3.33
CA GLU A 31 16.78 -2.70 -4.17
C GLU A 31 16.76 -3.01 -5.68
N HIS A 32 16.96 -4.28 -6.04
CA HIS A 32 16.95 -4.80 -7.41
C HIS A 32 15.83 -5.80 -7.68
N ALA A 33 14.81 -5.89 -6.82
CA ALA A 33 13.68 -6.78 -7.01
C ALA A 33 12.96 -6.48 -8.33
N ARG A 34 12.68 -7.53 -9.11
CA ARG A 34 12.01 -7.44 -10.41
C ARG A 34 10.53 -7.76 -10.28
N ALA A 35 9.70 -7.16 -11.13
CA ALA A 35 8.25 -7.34 -11.10
C ALA A 35 7.84 -8.82 -11.27
N GLU A 36 8.57 -9.55 -12.09
CA GLU A 36 8.31 -10.96 -12.42
C GLU A 36 8.67 -11.91 -11.27
N GLU A 37 9.40 -11.43 -10.26
CA GLU A 37 9.76 -12.19 -9.06
C GLU A 37 8.63 -12.19 -8.02
N PHE A 38 7.53 -11.49 -8.25
CA PHE A 38 6.39 -11.43 -7.33
C PHE A 38 5.21 -12.25 -7.83
N GLU A 39 4.78 -13.19 -7.01
CA GLU A 39 3.55 -13.95 -7.23
C GLU A 39 2.49 -13.52 -6.21
N SER A 40 1.26 -13.31 -6.66
CA SER A 40 0.15 -13.05 -5.74
C SER A 40 -0.07 -14.24 -4.82
N GLU A 41 -0.18 -13.97 -3.51
CA GLU A 41 -0.63 -14.97 -2.55
C GLU A 41 -2.16 -14.97 -2.56
N THR A 42 -2.77 -15.92 -3.27
CA THR A 42 -4.22 -16.06 -3.32
C THR A 42 -4.72 -16.81 -2.09
N THR A 43 -5.24 -16.10 -1.10
CA THR A 43 -6.15 -16.68 -0.11
C THR A 43 -6.80 -15.59 0.73
N PRO A 44 -8.13 -15.60 0.89
CA PRO A 44 -8.73 -15.05 2.09
C PRO A 44 -8.18 -15.82 3.29
N ASP A 45 -7.62 -15.13 4.26
CA ASP A 45 -7.15 -15.74 5.51
C ASP A 45 -8.37 -15.95 6.41
N PHE A 46 -9.06 -17.08 6.25
CA PHE A 46 -10.18 -17.44 7.12
C PHE A 46 -9.64 -17.97 8.46
N PHE A 47 -9.98 -17.28 9.56
CA PHE A 47 -9.93 -17.84 10.91
C PHE A 47 -11.25 -18.52 11.22
N VAL A 48 -11.21 -19.76 11.69
CA VAL A 48 -12.36 -20.41 12.32
C VAL A 48 -12.16 -20.31 13.83
N ASN A 49 -12.93 -19.45 14.50
CA ASN A 49 -13.16 -19.56 15.95
C ASN A 49 -14.33 -20.52 16.19
N SER A 50 -14.47 -21.03 17.42
CA SER A 50 -15.48 -22.03 17.82
C SER A 50 -16.90 -21.75 17.31
N ASP A 51 -17.23 -20.47 17.09
CA ASP A 51 -18.57 -20.01 16.71
C ASP A 51 -18.60 -19.08 15.47
N SER A 52 -17.47 -18.82 14.80
CA SER A 52 -17.45 -17.92 13.63
C SER A 52 -16.26 -18.09 12.70
N ILE A 53 -16.49 -17.96 11.39
CA ILE A 53 -15.43 -17.72 10.41
C ILE A 53 -15.18 -16.21 10.33
N SER A 54 -14.01 -15.75 10.77
CA SER A 54 -13.55 -14.36 10.60
C SER A 54 -12.50 -14.29 9.49
N GLU A 55 -12.80 -13.58 8.42
CA GLU A 55 -11.85 -13.28 7.35
C GLU A 55 -10.86 -12.20 7.84
N VAL A 56 -9.57 -12.52 7.84
CA VAL A 56 -8.50 -11.51 7.96
C VAL A 56 -8.32 -10.92 6.57
N GLU A 57 -9.05 -9.84 6.32
CA GLU A 57 -8.93 -9.07 5.10
C GLU A 57 -7.61 -8.28 5.15
N ARG A 58 -6.60 -8.80 4.46
CA ARG A 58 -5.42 -8.02 4.06
C ARG A 58 -5.65 -7.44 2.68
N ASP A 59 -5.10 -6.25 2.45
CA ASP A 59 -5.23 -5.61 1.14
C ASP A 59 -4.45 -6.38 0.07
N ILE A 60 -3.12 -6.46 0.18
CA ILE A 60 -2.27 -7.16 -0.80
C ILE A 60 -1.18 -7.96 -0.10
N VAL A 61 -1.01 -9.22 -0.51
CA VAL A 61 0.12 -10.07 -0.13
C VAL A 61 0.73 -10.70 -1.37
N LYS A 62 2.07 -10.65 -1.47
CA LYS A 62 2.83 -11.30 -2.53
C LYS A 62 3.98 -12.11 -1.97
N ARG A 63 4.26 -13.21 -2.66
CA ARG A 63 5.43 -14.06 -2.48
C ARG A 63 6.55 -13.48 -3.33
N TRP A 64 7.69 -13.18 -2.73
CA TRP A 64 8.89 -12.83 -3.49
C TRP A 64 9.74 -14.08 -3.72
N ILE A 65 9.85 -14.47 -4.98
CA ILE A 65 10.51 -15.69 -5.44
C ILE A 65 11.72 -15.32 -6.29
N LYS A 66 12.89 -15.78 -5.86
CA LYS A 66 14.14 -15.57 -6.57
C LYS A 66 14.82 -16.92 -6.79
N GLU A 67 15.22 -17.19 -8.03
CA GLU A 67 15.85 -18.46 -8.41
C GLU A 67 15.03 -19.70 -7.96
N ASN A 68 13.72 -19.67 -8.18
CA ASN A 68 12.75 -20.71 -7.78
C ASN A 68 12.68 -20.99 -6.27
N LYS A 69 13.18 -20.08 -5.44
CA LYS A 69 13.09 -20.16 -3.97
C LYS A 69 12.20 -19.05 -3.44
N LEU A 70 11.27 -19.40 -2.56
CA LEU A 70 10.52 -18.42 -1.78
C LEU A 70 11.47 -17.77 -0.79
N ILE A 71 11.66 -16.45 -0.92
CA ILE A 71 12.57 -15.68 -0.07
C ILE A 71 11.79 -15.00 1.05
N TYR A 72 10.75 -14.23 0.70
CA TYR A 72 9.91 -13.48 1.65
C TYR A 72 8.43 -13.57 1.28
N ILE A 73 7.58 -13.39 2.28
CA ILE A 73 6.19 -12.95 2.09
C ILE A 73 6.15 -11.45 2.37
N VAL A 74 5.60 -10.67 1.44
CA VAL A 74 5.48 -9.22 1.57
C VAL A 74 4.01 -8.82 1.53
N GLY A 75 3.54 -8.20 2.61
CA GLY A 75 2.21 -7.61 2.72
C GLY A 75 2.26 -6.09 2.63
N ILE A 76 1.26 -5.50 1.99
CA ILE A 76 1.02 -4.06 1.99
C ILE A 76 -0.41 -3.82 2.45
N GLU A 77 -0.56 -3.06 3.53
CA GLU A 77 -1.85 -2.50 3.95
C GLU A 77 -1.99 -1.11 3.32
N ASN A 78 -3.01 -0.88 2.50
CA ASN A 78 -3.28 0.45 1.95
C ASN A 78 -4.18 1.25 2.88
N GLN A 79 -3.74 2.45 3.26
CA GLN A 79 -4.54 3.32 4.10
C GLN A 79 -4.64 4.73 3.55
N THR A 80 -5.84 5.25 3.56
CA THR A 80 -6.10 6.70 3.42
C THR A 80 -6.62 7.29 4.72
N GLN A 81 -7.47 6.54 5.43
CA GLN A 81 -7.89 6.87 6.79
C GLN A 81 -6.87 6.30 7.76
N LYS A 82 -6.55 7.06 8.80
CA LYS A 82 -5.51 6.66 9.73
C LYS A 82 -6.12 5.74 10.80
N ASP A 83 -5.48 4.60 11.03
CA ASP A 83 -5.87 3.61 12.04
C ASP A 83 -4.84 3.57 13.16
N ALA A 84 -5.22 3.97 14.38
CA ALA A 84 -4.33 3.96 15.54
C ALA A 84 -3.99 2.55 16.03
N THR A 85 -4.78 1.53 15.65
CA THR A 85 -4.60 0.13 16.07
C THR A 85 -3.86 -0.72 15.02
N LEU A 86 -3.39 -0.09 13.95
CA LEU A 86 -2.77 -0.73 12.80
C LEU A 86 -1.66 -1.72 13.15
N SER A 87 -0.82 -1.38 14.14
CA SER A 87 0.28 -2.27 14.57
C SER A 87 -0.23 -3.60 15.13
N LEU A 88 -1.35 -3.59 15.87
CA LEU A 88 -1.97 -4.82 16.37
C LEU A 88 -2.57 -5.65 15.23
N ARG A 89 -3.20 -4.99 14.25
CA ARG A 89 -3.72 -5.65 13.06
C ARG A 89 -2.62 -6.33 12.27
N ILE A 90 -1.53 -5.62 11.95
CA ILE A 90 -0.41 -6.18 11.20
C ILE A 90 0.26 -7.31 11.97
N MET A 91 0.40 -7.19 13.30
CA MET A 91 0.88 -8.30 14.14
C MET A 91 0.01 -9.54 13.96
N ASN A 92 -1.32 -9.40 14.08
CA ASN A 92 -2.24 -10.52 13.86
C ASN A 92 -2.02 -11.11 12.47
N CYS A 93 -2.05 -10.26 11.44
CA CYS A 93 -1.94 -10.68 10.07
C CYS A 93 -0.59 -11.40 9.78
N ASN A 94 0.52 -10.98 10.41
CA ASN A 94 1.81 -11.66 10.29
C ASN A 94 1.79 -13.02 10.98
N SER A 95 1.13 -13.09 12.15
CA SER A 95 0.99 -14.34 12.89
C SER A 95 0.22 -15.40 12.09
N VAL A 96 -0.82 -15.02 11.35
CA VAL A 96 -1.58 -15.92 10.45
C VAL A 96 -0.66 -16.59 9.44
N MET A 97 0.19 -15.80 8.78
CA MET A 97 1.10 -16.32 7.77
C MET A 97 2.09 -17.33 8.37
N TYR A 98 2.61 -17.07 9.56
CA TYR A 98 3.46 -18.02 10.26
C TYR A 98 2.69 -19.28 10.69
N GLN A 99 1.48 -19.13 11.24
CA GLN A 99 0.63 -20.28 11.59
C GLN A 99 0.33 -21.16 10.37
N ARG A 100 0.16 -20.56 9.19
CA ARG A 100 -0.02 -21.28 7.93
C ARG A 100 1.22 -22.08 7.52
N PHE A 101 2.42 -21.54 7.68
CA PHE A 101 3.65 -22.32 7.45
C PHE A 101 3.70 -23.53 8.40
N LEU A 102 3.41 -23.32 9.68
CA LEU A 102 3.42 -24.37 10.70
C LEU A 102 2.37 -25.45 10.44
N SER A 103 1.13 -25.08 10.12
CA SER A 103 0.04 -26.03 9.87
C SER A 103 0.32 -26.90 8.64
N ARG A 104 0.98 -26.33 7.63
CA ARG A 104 1.42 -27.05 6.43
C ARG A 104 2.76 -27.77 6.60
N LYS A 105 3.36 -27.75 7.80
CA LYS A 105 4.69 -28.31 8.11
C LYS A 105 5.79 -27.81 7.16
N GLN A 106 5.66 -26.57 6.69
CA GLN A 106 6.63 -25.89 5.84
C GLN A 106 7.58 -25.08 6.71
N LYS A 107 8.84 -24.99 6.28
CA LYS A 107 9.80 -24.09 6.93
C LYS A 107 9.33 -22.64 6.72
N PRO A 108 9.12 -21.85 7.78
CA PRO A 108 8.73 -20.45 7.62
C PRO A 108 9.82 -19.63 6.93
N VAL A 109 9.39 -18.67 6.12
CA VAL A 109 10.22 -17.58 5.60
C VAL A 109 9.83 -16.26 6.28
N PRO A 110 10.69 -15.23 6.26
CA PRO A 110 10.32 -13.94 6.83
C PRO A 110 9.07 -13.34 6.17
N VAL A 111 8.17 -12.83 7.03
CA VAL A 111 6.96 -12.09 6.65
C VAL A 111 7.19 -10.61 6.96
N ILE A 112 7.17 -9.79 5.93
CA ILE A 112 7.33 -8.34 5.99
C ILE A 112 5.97 -7.73 5.71
N THR A 113 5.53 -6.77 6.51
CA THR A 113 4.34 -5.98 6.20
C THR A 113 4.60 -4.52 6.55
N PHE A 114 4.25 -3.65 5.61
CA PHE A 114 4.28 -2.21 5.79
C PHE A 114 2.99 -1.59 5.28
N VAL A 115 2.79 -0.34 5.64
CA VAL A 115 1.59 0.42 5.30
C VAL A 115 1.93 1.46 4.27
N LEU A 116 1.14 1.51 3.20
CA LEU A 116 1.24 2.58 2.23
C LEU A 116 0.13 3.60 2.48
N TYR A 117 0.52 4.80 2.88
CA TYR A 117 -0.42 5.85 3.25
C TYR A 117 -0.64 6.86 2.11
N PHE A 118 -1.89 6.93 1.63
CA PHE A 118 -2.33 7.76 0.50
C PHE A 118 -2.95 9.12 0.91
N GLY A 119 -2.93 9.47 2.20
CA GLY A 119 -3.62 10.66 2.71
C GLY A 119 -3.17 11.95 2.01
N ILE A 120 -4.11 12.70 1.42
CA ILE A 120 -3.78 13.92 0.65
C ILE A 120 -3.80 15.21 1.48
N GLU A 121 -4.34 15.18 2.69
CA GLU A 121 -4.55 16.39 3.50
C GLU A 121 -3.48 16.58 4.58
N LYS A 122 -3.17 15.52 5.32
CA LYS A 122 -2.23 15.56 6.44
C LYS A 122 -1.30 14.35 6.38
N ALA A 123 -0.08 14.53 6.88
CA ALA A 123 0.85 13.44 7.11
C ALA A 123 0.29 12.44 8.14
N TRP A 124 0.82 11.23 8.13
CA TRP A 124 0.52 10.23 9.16
C TRP A 124 0.95 10.72 10.54
N ASP A 125 0.04 10.66 11.52
CA ASP A 125 0.24 11.14 12.90
C ASP A 125 -0.34 10.18 13.97
N GLN A 126 -0.62 8.93 13.60
CA GLN A 126 -1.12 7.92 14.54
C GLN A 126 0.00 7.00 15.02
N ALA A 127 -0.26 6.26 16.10
CA ALA A 127 0.65 5.27 16.67
C ALA A 127 1.12 4.26 15.63
N ARG A 128 2.42 3.96 15.65
CA ARG A 128 3.09 3.02 14.74
C ARG A 128 3.65 1.80 15.47
N SER A 129 3.42 1.66 16.76
CA SER A 129 3.91 0.54 17.54
C SER A 129 2.99 0.19 18.69
N ILE A 130 3.06 -1.05 19.19
CA ILE A 130 2.25 -1.46 20.36
C ILE A 130 2.56 -0.59 21.57
N HIS A 131 3.83 -0.20 21.76
CA HIS A 131 4.23 0.66 22.88
C HIS A 131 3.72 2.09 22.75
N GLU A 132 3.37 2.55 21.55
CA GLU A 132 2.70 3.85 21.33
C GLU A 132 1.18 3.76 21.52
N ILE A 133 0.60 2.55 21.43
CA ILE A 133 -0.84 2.30 21.61
C ILE A 133 -1.19 2.14 23.09
N LEU A 134 -0.36 1.43 23.84
CA LEU A 134 -0.64 1.01 25.21
C LEU A 134 0.03 1.94 26.23
N ASP A 135 -0.66 2.22 27.33
CA ASP A 135 -0.03 2.79 28.52
C ASP A 135 0.67 1.68 29.32
N ILE A 136 1.97 1.50 29.07
CA ILE A 136 2.79 0.41 29.63
C ILE A 136 3.64 0.94 30.80
N PRO A 137 3.47 0.42 32.03
CA PRO A 137 4.38 0.70 33.13
C PRO A 137 5.83 0.38 32.76
N LYS A 138 6.76 1.25 33.14
CA LYS A 138 8.19 1.16 32.76
C LYS A 138 8.80 -0.20 33.10
N GLU A 139 8.41 -0.77 34.23
CA GLU A 139 8.86 -2.06 34.76
C GLU A 139 8.41 -3.24 33.89
N LEU A 140 7.27 -3.09 33.21
CA LEU A 140 6.67 -4.11 32.35
C LEU A 140 7.12 -4.03 30.90
N LYS A 141 7.72 -2.90 30.48
CA LYS A 141 8.07 -2.63 29.07
C LYS A 141 8.95 -3.70 28.43
N ARG A 142 9.86 -4.32 29.18
CA ARG A 142 10.73 -5.40 28.68
C ARG A 142 10.01 -6.72 28.37
N PHE A 143 8.82 -6.93 28.93
CA PHE A 143 8.04 -8.16 28.78
C PHE A 143 7.02 -8.07 27.65
N ILE A 144 6.76 -6.86 27.14
CA ILE A 144 5.78 -6.62 26.08
C ILE A 144 6.55 -6.40 24.78
N PRO A 145 6.43 -7.30 23.78
CA PRO A 145 7.05 -7.10 22.48
C PRO A 145 6.53 -5.81 21.81
N ASP A 146 7.44 -4.97 21.32
CA ASP A 146 7.07 -3.77 20.58
C ASP A 146 6.93 -4.09 19.09
N PHE A 147 5.76 -4.54 18.66
CA PHE A 147 5.49 -4.70 17.24
C PHE A 147 5.34 -3.33 16.59
N ARG A 148 6.35 -2.91 15.81
CA ARG A 148 6.36 -1.65 15.07
C ARG A 148 5.95 -1.87 13.61
N ALA A 149 4.90 -1.17 13.18
CA ALA A 149 4.50 -1.09 11.79
C ALA A 149 5.32 -0.02 11.06
N GLU A 150 5.86 -0.39 9.90
CA GLU A 150 6.51 0.57 9.00
C GLU A 150 5.44 1.28 8.17
N VAL A 151 5.37 2.61 8.30
CA VAL A 151 4.38 3.43 7.57
C VAL A 151 5.08 4.30 6.54
N ILE A 152 4.81 4.00 5.27
CA ILE A 152 5.32 4.70 4.10
C ILE A 152 4.30 5.75 3.68
N ASP A 153 4.53 6.98 4.14
CA ASP A 153 3.69 8.11 3.79
C ASP A 153 4.11 8.70 2.43
N LEU A 154 3.32 8.42 1.39
CA LEU A 154 3.59 8.86 0.01
C LEU A 154 3.74 10.37 -0.10
N GLY A 155 2.98 11.14 0.67
CA GLY A 155 3.04 12.59 0.65
C GLY A 155 4.20 13.18 1.46
N ALA A 156 4.92 12.36 2.22
CA ALA A 156 6.09 12.75 3.00
C ALA A 156 7.41 12.29 2.37
N LEU A 157 7.37 11.52 1.27
CA LEU A 157 8.57 11.09 0.55
C LEU A 157 9.40 12.29 0.08
N SER A 158 10.73 12.16 0.16
CA SER A 158 11.65 13.16 -0.37
C SER A 158 11.56 13.24 -1.90
N ASN A 159 12.04 14.32 -2.52
CA ASN A 159 12.03 14.44 -3.97
C ASN A 159 12.91 13.37 -4.62
N GLU A 160 14.06 13.06 -4.00
CA GLU A 160 14.99 12.03 -4.42
C GLU A 160 14.35 10.63 -4.39
N MET A 161 13.62 10.32 -3.30
CA MET A 161 12.86 9.08 -3.19
C MET A 161 11.80 8.97 -4.28
N ILE A 162 11.01 10.03 -4.49
CA ILE A 162 10.01 10.09 -5.57
C ILE A 162 10.68 9.93 -6.94
N ASP A 163 11.85 10.53 -7.13
CA ASP A 163 12.54 10.47 -8.41
C ASP A 163 13.11 9.11 -8.75
N SER A 164 13.47 8.33 -7.72
CA SER A 164 13.94 6.94 -7.84
C SER A 164 12.84 5.95 -8.24
N LEU A 165 11.56 6.28 -8.03
CA LEU A 165 10.43 5.45 -8.42
C LEU A 165 10.34 5.31 -9.94
N LYS A 166 10.18 4.08 -10.41
CA LYS A 166 10.17 3.73 -11.84
C LYS A 166 8.76 3.55 -12.38
N SER A 167 7.85 3.06 -11.55
CA SER A 167 6.45 2.78 -11.90
C SER A 167 5.57 4.04 -11.87
N ASP A 168 4.27 3.84 -12.12
CA ASP A 168 3.26 4.89 -11.99
C ASP A 168 3.05 5.39 -10.55
N LEU A 169 3.58 4.67 -9.54
CA LEU A 169 3.57 5.16 -8.15
C LEU A 169 4.24 6.53 -8.02
N LYS A 170 5.26 6.80 -8.86
CA LYS A 170 5.92 8.10 -8.92
C LYS A 170 4.91 9.23 -9.10
N GLU A 171 3.97 9.07 -10.02
CA GLU A 171 3.00 10.12 -10.34
C GLU A 171 1.93 10.26 -9.25
N ILE A 172 1.57 9.16 -8.59
CA ILE A 172 0.71 9.20 -7.40
C ILE A 172 1.40 9.96 -6.26
N ALA A 173 2.65 9.60 -5.92
CA ALA A 173 3.41 10.25 -4.86
C ALA A 173 3.63 11.74 -5.13
N ARG A 174 3.99 12.10 -6.37
CA ARG A 174 4.08 13.50 -6.82
C ARG A 174 2.76 14.23 -6.64
N PHE A 175 1.66 13.64 -7.09
CA PHE A 175 0.35 14.24 -6.96
C PHE A 175 0.00 14.50 -5.48
N ILE A 176 0.13 13.50 -4.61
CA ILE A 176 -0.17 13.64 -3.17
C ILE A 176 0.70 14.75 -2.56
N LYS A 177 2.00 14.78 -2.88
CA LYS A 177 2.92 15.80 -2.38
C LYS A 177 2.55 17.22 -2.87
N THR A 178 2.25 17.38 -4.16
CA THR A 178 1.73 18.63 -4.74
C THR A 178 0.47 19.10 -3.99
N VAL A 179 -0.45 18.17 -3.69
CA VAL A 179 -1.66 18.50 -2.93
C VAL A 179 -1.35 18.99 -1.51
N ARG A 180 -0.44 18.31 -0.81
CA ARG A 180 -0.04 18.68 0.56
C ARG A 180 0.71 20.00 0.62
N ASN A 181 1.42 20.37 -0.44
CA ASN A 181 2.09 21.66 -0.58
C ASN A 181 1.11 22.83 -0.83
N GLY A 182 -0.20 22.57 -0.92
CA GLY A 182 -1.22 23.61 -1.12
C GLY A 182 -1.35 24.08 -2.56
N GLU A 183 -0.69 23.42 -3.51
CA GLU A 183 -0.88 23.67 -4.93
C GLU A 183 -2.30 23.22 -5.34
N ASN A 184 -2.83 23.75 -6.46
CA ASN A 184 -4.18 23.44 -6.94
C ASN A 184 -4.21 22.92 -8.38
N GLN A 185 -3.04 22.67 -8.94
CA GLN A 185 -2.84 22.20 -10.30
C GLN A 185 -1.84 21.06 -10.28
N PHE A 186 -2.13 20.03 -11.06
CA PHE A 186 -1.20 18.93 -11.28
C PHE A 186 -1.15 18.62 -12.77
N ASN A 187 0.06 18.69 -13.31
CA ASN A 187 0.35 18.39 -14.71
C ASN A 187 1.35 17.24 -14.76
N THR A 188 1.04 16.23 -15.56
CA THR A 188 2.03 15.27 -16.02
C THR A 188 2.04 15.23 -17.54
N SER A 189 3.24 15.08 -18.10
CA SER A 189 3.46 14.68 -19.49
C SER A 189 3.96 13.23 -19.58
N LYS A 190 4.06 12.52 -18.44
CA LYS A 190 4.56 11.15 -18.40
C LYS A 190 3.46 10.21 -18.91
N LYS A 191 3.83 9.31 -19.83
CA LYS A 191 2.97 8.19 -20.22
C LYS A 191 2.87 7.24 -19.04
N LEU A 192 1.64 6.91 -18.63
CA LEU A 192 1.36 5.97 -17.55
C LEU A 192 1.09 4.58 -18.10
N ASP A 193 1.68 3.56 -17.48
CA ASP A 193 1.48 2.16 -17.86
C ASP A 193 0.08 1.67 -17.44
N HIS A 194 -0.38 2.10 -16.26
CA HIS A 194 -1.69 1.80 -15.66
C HIS A 194 -2.61 3.02 -15.65
N PHE A 195 -2.61 3.79 -16.75
CA PHE A 195 -3.30 5.08 -16.87
C PHE A 195 -4.75 5.08 -16.35
N ALA A 196 -5.54 4.04 -16.65
CA ALA A 196 -6.95 3.98 -16.26
C ALA A 196 -7.12 3.96 -14.74
N LEU A 197 -6.31 3.17 -14.02
CA LEU A 197 -6.36 3.07 -12.56
C LEU A 197 -5.85 4.36 -11.91
N VAL A 198 -4.67 4.81 -12.32
CA VAL A 198 -4.01 5.98 -11.74
C VAL A 198 -4.82 7.24 -12.02
N GLY A 199 -5.22 7.46 -13.28
CA GLY A 199 -6.03 8.60 -13.67
C GLY A 199 -7.38 8.63 -12.94
N HIS A 200 -8.01 7.47 -12.71
CA HIS A 200 -9.25 7.39 -11.95
C HIS A 200 -9.03 7.71 -10.47
N LEU A 201 -7.98 7.16 -9.84
CA LEU A 201 -7.62 7.47 -8.46
C LEU A 201 -7.39 8.99 -8.27
N LEU A 202 -6.58 9.62 -9.13
CA LEU A 202 -6.32 11.06 -9.05
C LEU A 202 -7.60 11.89 -9.21
N SER A 203 -8.51 11.47 -10.08
CA SER A 203 -9.82 12.11 -10.26
C SER A 203 -10.66 12.04 -8.99
N ILE A 204 -10.75 10.86 -8.35
CA ILE A 204 -11.53 10.70 -7.10
C ILE A 204 -10.91 11.53 -5.96
N LEU A 205 -9.59 11.50 -5.81
CA LEU A 205 -8.88 12.27 -4.78
C LEU A 205 -9.07 13.78 -4.93
N THR A 206 -9.32 14.28 -6.14
CA THR A 206 -9.58 15.70 -6.41
C THR A 206 -11.05 16.09 -6.51
N SER A 207 -11.97 15.13 -6.69
CA SER A 207 -13.40 15.37 -6.98
C SER A 207 -14.11 16.28 -5.97
N LYS A 208 -13.68 16.28 -4.70
CA LYS A 208 -14.24 17.13 -3.64
C LYS A 208 -13.57 18.50 -3.51
N LYS A 209 -12.43 18.74 -4.19
CA LYS A 209 -11.69 20.00 -4.12
C LYS A 209 -12.06 20.88 -5.31
N SER A 210 -13.12 21.68 -5.17
CA SER A 210 -13.72 22.51 -6.23
C SER A 210 -12.77 23.43 -7.01
N ARG A 211 -11.58 23.75 -6.46
CA ARG A 211 -10.55 24.58 -7.09
C ARG A 211 -9.46 23.81 -7.85
N TRP A 212 -9.49 22.47 -7.83
CA TRP A 212 -8.46 21.65 -8.45
C TRP A 212 -8.62 21.51 -9.96
N LYS A 213 -7.50 21.61 -10.67
CA LYS A 213 -7.43 21.37 -12.12
C LYS A 213 -6.37 20.32 -12.44
N LEU A 214 -6.83 19.12 -12.80
CA LEU A 214 -6.02 18.16 -13.54
C LEU A 214 -5.71 18.72 -14.93
N GLY A 215 -4.44 18.62 -15.34
CA GLY A 215 -3.97 19.09 -16.63
C GLY A 215 -4.80 18.59 -17.83
N ASN A 216 -4.83 19.38 -18.91
CA ASN A 216 -5.63 19.10 -20.10
C ASN A 216 -5.29 17.75 -20.76
N HIS A 217 -4.05 17.25 -20.59
CA HIS A 217 -3.63 15.94 -21.06
C HIS A 217 -4.41 14.80 -20.36
N TYR A 218 -4.46 14.80 -19.03
CA TYR A 218 -5.26 13.84 -18.26
C TYR A 218 -6.74 13.87 -18.66
N LYS A 219 -7.33 15.07 -18.76
CA LYS A 219 -8.75 15.20 -19.14
C LYS A 219 -9.04 14.61 -20.53
N LYS A 220 -8.15 14.82 -21.50
CA LYS A 220 -8.30 14.26 -22.85
C LYS A 220 -8.15 12.74 -22.87
N GLU A 221 -7.15 12.20 -22.18
CA GLU A 221 -6.89 10.76 -22.16
C GLU A 221 -7.93 9.97 -21.35
N VAL A 222 -8.37 10.50 -20.20
CA VAL A 222 -9.49 9.95 -19.42
C VAL A 222 -10.75 9.95 -20.29
N LYS A 223 -11.12 11.07 -20.91
CA LYS A 223 -12.31 11.13 -21.78
C LYS A 223 -12.26 10.18 -22.98
N LYS A 224 -11.07 9.99 -23.59
CA LYS A 224 -10.86 9.07 -24.72
C LYS A 224 -11.05 7.60 -24.32
N LYS A 225 -10.55 7.20 -23.14
CA LYS A 225 -10.65 5.83 -22.64
C LYS A 225 -11.99 5.53 -21.94
N TRP A 226 -12.62 6.52 -21.31
CA TRP A 226 -13.96 6.37 -20.72
C TRP A 226 -15.01 6.08 -21.79
N ASN A 227 -14.95 6.77 -22.93
CA ASN A 227 -15.84 6.50 -24.07
C ASN A 227 -15.67 5.10 -24.68
N THR A 228 -14.58 4.40 -24.39
CA THR A 228 -14.33 3.02 -24.82
C THR A 228 -14.71 1.98 -23.77
N LEU A 229 -14.82 2.37 -22.49
CA LEU A 229 -15.25 1.50 -21.38
C LEU A 229 -16.77 1.56 -21.14
N SER A 230 -17.47 2.63 -21.52
CA SER A 230 -18.93 2.74 -21.40
C SER A 230 -19.72 2.05 -22.53
N ILE A 231 -19.12 1.05 -23.19
CA ILE A 231 -19.74 0.19 -24.21
C ILE A 231 -19.85 -1.28 -23.71
N TYR A 232 -19.56 -1.54 -22.43
CA TYR A 232 -19.78 -2.84 -21.78
C TYR A 232 -20.58 -2.68 -20.49
#